data_AF-A0A0B1S5I5-F1
#
_entry.id   AF-A0A0B1S5I5-F1
#
_cell.length_a   1.000
_cell.length_b   1.000
_cell.length_c   1.000
_cell.angle_alpha   90.00
_cell.angle_beta   90.00
_cell.angle_gamma   90.00
#
_symmetry.space_group_name_H-M   'P 1'
#
loop_
_entity.id
_entity.type
_entity.pdbx_description
1 polymer ?
#
loop_
_entity_poly.entity_id
_entity_poly.type
_entity_poly.pdbx_seq_one_letter_code
_entity_poly.pdbx_strand_id
1 'polypeptide(L)'
;MKAVQVANLDLVKLLLLFEADLKAVDAQGQSVYEINKSSKRRADIDLLLAVMDPPASAASPQAKTPWDYQQEMAIKAQKESNEANGERVNLLSLDGGGIRGLVVIQVLSELEKKLGADFLSHFGWLGGTSTGAILALALSQGKSIAYCRAMYFRLKDELFCGKRPYSSTLLDSFLRSEFGEDTTMADVKGKK
;
A
#
# COMPACT_ATOMS: atom_id res chain seq x y z
N MET A 1 -9.03 -3.26 -19.52
CA MET A 1 -9.48 -3.10 -20.92
C MET A 1 -10.94 -2.66 -21.04
N LYS A 2 -11.94 -3.49 -20.67
CA LYS A 2 -13.37 -3.12 -20.83
C LYS A 2 -13.76 -1.79 -20.18
N ALA A 3 -13.27 -1.50 -18.98
CA ALA A 3 -13.52 -0.22 -18.29
C ALA A 3 -13.08 1.01 -19.11
N VAL A 4 -11.95 0.90 -19.83
CA VAL A 4 -11.43 1.95 -20.73
C VAL A 4 -12.29 2.04 -21.99
N GLN A 5 -12.69 0.90 -22.58
CA GLN A 5 -13.56 0.86 -23.77
C GLN A 5 -14.90 1.57 -23.53
N VAL A 6 -15.51 1.38 -22.35
CA VAL A 6 -16.76 2.05 -21.97
C VAL A 6 -16.54 3.45 -21.37
N ALA A 7 -15.29 3.93 -21.31
CA ALA A 7 -14.90 5.23 -20.75
C ALA A 7 -15.38 5.48 -19.30
N ASN A 8 -15.45 4.43 -18.48
CA ASN A 8 -15.86 4.53 -17.07
C ASN A 8 -14.63 4.75 -16.17
N LEU A 9 -14.40 6.00 -15.76
CA LEU A 9 -13.25 6.32 -14.93
C LEU A 9 -13.26 5.71 -13.54
N ASP A 10 -14.42 5.52 -12.92
CA ASP A 10 -14.46 5.00 -11.56
C ASP A 10 -14.00 3.55 -11.55
N LEU A 11 -14.40 2.78 -12.57
CA LEU A 11 -13.87 1.43 -12.79
C LEU A 11 -12.37 1.45 -13.15
N VAL A 12 -11.91 2.42 -13.95
CA VAL A 12 -10.47 2.55 -14.24
C VAL A 12 -9.69 2.83 -12.95
N LYS A 13 -10.08 3.85 -12.18
CA LYS A 13 -9.44 4.20 -10.89
C LYS A 13 -9.44 3.02 -9.92
N LEU A 14 -10.57 2.32 -9.81
CA LEU A 14 -10.69 1.14 -8.95
C LEU A 14 -9.72 0.04 -9.39
N LEU A 15 -9.69 -0.28 -10.68
CA LEU A 15 -8.78 -1.30 -11.21
C LEU A 15 -7.31 -0.93 -10.99
N LEU A 16 -6.93 0.33 -11.21
CA LEU A 16 -5.57 0.81 -10.95
C LEU A 16 -5.21 0.73 -9.48
N LEU A 17 -6.13 1.13 -8.59
CA LEU A 17 -5.94 1.03 -7.15
C LEU A 17 -5.77 -0.41 -6.67
N PHE A 18 -6.33 -1.39 -7.39
CA PHE A 18 -6.15 -2.82 -7.17
C PHE A 18 -5.01 -3.42 -8.01
N GLU A 19 -4.07 -2.59 -8.48
CA GLU A 19 -2.87 -3.01 -9.23
C GLU A 19 -3.18 -3.81 -10.49
N ALA A 20 -4.20 -3.40 -11.23
CA ALA A 20 -4.44 -3.97 -12.56
C ALA A 20 -3.18 -3.88 -13.42
N ASP A 21 -2.79 -5.01 -14.00
CA ASP A 21 -1.59 -5.11 -14.83
C ASP A 21 -1.76 -4.28 -16.13
N LEU A 22 -0.94 -3.25 -16.25
CA LEU A 22 -0.93 -2.37 -17.43
C LEU A 22 -0.25 -3.00 -18.64
N LYS A 23 0.52 -4.06 -18.45
CA LYS A 23 1.18 -4.82 -19.51
C LYS A 23 0.29 -5.91 -20.11
N ALA A 24 -0.84 -6.21 -19.46
CA ALA A 24 -1.81 -7.15 -19.98
C ALA A 24 -2.34 -6.69 -21.35
N VAL A 25 -2.71 -7.66 -22.19
CA VAL A 25 -3.35 -7.43 -23.49
C VAL A 25 -4.72 -8.10 -23.52
N ASP A 26 -5.63 -7.61 -24.37
CA ASP A 26 -6.90 -8.29 -24.61
C ASP A 26 -6.75 -9.49 -25.57
N ALA A 27 -7.88 -10.12 -25.90
CA ALA A 27 -7.92 -11.26 -26.82
C ALA A 27 -7.45 -10.92 -28.25
N GLN A 28 -7.41 -9.63 -28.59
CA GLN A 28 -6.95 -9.10 -29.87
C GLN A 28 -5.49 -8.65 -29.81
N GLY A 29 -4.82 -8.82 -28.66
CA GLY A 29 -3.44 -8.40 -28.45
C GLY A 29 -3.29 -6.90 -28.19
N GLN A 30 -4.38 -6.16 -27.96
CA GLN A 30 -4.33 -4.72 -27.73
C GLN A 30 -4.03 -4.40 -26.27
N SER A 31 -3.08 -3.49 -26.06
CA SER A 31 -2.76 -2.93 -24.76
C SER A 31 -3.81 -1.90 -24.29
N VAL A 32 -3.76 -1.54 -23.01
CA VAL A 32 -4.65 -0.52 -22.43
C VAL A 32 -4.45 0.84 -23.11
N TYR A 33 -3.22 1.15 -23.50
CA TYR A 33 -2.84 2.39 -24.19
C TYR A 33 -3.42 2.44 -25.60
N GLU A 34 -3.39 1.32 -26.33
CA GLU A 34 -3.96 1.24 -27.68
C GLU A 34 -5.48 1.35 -27.66
N ILE A 35 -6.13 0.66 -26.73
CA ILE A 35 -7.57 0.76 -26.52
C ILE A 35 -7.96 2.20 -26.17
N ASN A 36 -7.17 2.89 -25.33
CA ASN A 36 -7.46 4.26 -24.91
C ASN A 36 -7.40 5.28 -26.07
N LYS A 37 -6.68 5.00 -27.15
CA LYS A 37 -6.64 5.88 -28.34
C LYS A 37 -8.03 6.16 -28.92
N SER A 38 -8.95 5.21 -28.77
CA SER A 38 -10.32 5.29 -29.27
C SER A 38 -11.34 5.81 -28.23
N SER A 39 -10.91 6.05 -26.99
CA SER A 39 -11.80 6.43 -25.89
C SER A 39 -12.21 7.91 -25.95
N LYS A 40 -13.48 8.19 -25.64
CA LYS A 40 -14.00 9.56 -25.46
C LYS A 40 -13.33 10.32 -24.31
N ARG A 41 -12.76 9.59 -23.34
CA ARG A 41 -12.10 10.15 -22.15
C ARG A 41 -10.60 9.93 -22.14
N ARG A 42 -10.01 9.86 -23.34
CA ARG A 42 -8.60 9.55 -23.53
C ARG A 42 -7.66 10.35 -22.61
N ALA A 43 -7.79 11.67 -22.56
CA ALA A 43 -6.90 12.53 -21.78
C ALA A 43 -6.94 12.22 -20.27
N ASP A 44 -8.12 11.98 -19.71
CA ASP A 44 -8.26 11.63 -18.29
C ASP A 44 -7.65 10.27 -17.99
N ILE A 45 -7.85 9.29 -18.89
CA ILE A 45 -7.33 7.94 -18.74
C ILE A 45 -5.80 7.93 -18.90
N ASP A 46 -5.26 8.69 -19.86
CA ASP A 46 -3.82 8.85 -20.05
C ASP A 46 -3.18 9.46 -18.78
N LEU A 47 -3.83 10.45 -18.16
CA LEU A 47 -3.38 11.01 -16.89
C LEU A 47 -3.36 9.95 -15.76
N LEU A 48 -4.44 9.16 -15.62
CA LEU A 48 -4.50 8.11 -14.60
C LEU A 48 -3.45 7.02 -14.80
N LEU A 49 -3.24 6.59 -16.06
CA LEU A 49 -2.23 5.59 -16.40
C LEU A 49 -0.82 6.13 -16.09
N ALA A 50 -0.55 7.40 -16.40
CA ALA A 50 0.73 8.05 -16.09
C ALA A 50 1.03 8.18 -14.59
N VAL A 51 0.02 8.13 -13.71
CA VAL A 51 0.28 8.10 -12.26
C VAL A 51 0.86 6.74 -11.83
N MET A 52 0.41 5.65 -12.49
CA MET A 52 0.83 4.28 -12.15
C MET A 52 2.11 3.86 -12.89
N ASP A 53 2.27 4.33 -14.11
CA ASP A 53 3.44 4.10 -14.96
C ASP A 53 3.96 5.46 -15.42
N PRO A 54 4.63 6.21 -14.53
CA PRO A 54 5.14 7.53 -14.87
C PRO A 54 6.14 7.39 -16.02
N PRO A 55 6.04 8.24 -17.06
CA PRO A 55 7.00 8.22 -18.15
C PRO A 55 8.41 8.40 -17.56
N ALA A 56 9.38 7.67 -18.12
CA ALA A 56 10.77 7.75 -17.68
C ALA A 56 11.20 9.23 -17.57
N SER A 57 11.36 9.70 -16.34
CA SER A 57 11.80 11.06 -16.09
C SER A 57 13.21 11.18 -16.64
N ALA A 58 13.41 12.05 -17.63
CA ALA A 58 14.76 12.47 -17.99
C ALA A 58 15.39 13.05 -16.72
N ALA A 59 16.48 12.44 -16.24
CA ALA A 59 17.15 12.82 -15.02
C ALA A 59 17.65 14.27 -15.12
N SER A 60 16.80 15.22 -14.73
CA SER A 60 17.21 16.58 -14.45
C SER A 60 17.92 16.58 -13.10
N PRO A 61 18.97 17.39 -12.89
CA PRO A 61 19.58 17.54 -11.58
C PRO A 61 18.53 18.07 -10.60
N GLN A 62 17.93 17.17 -9.82
CA GLN A 62 16.99 17.55 -8.78
C GLN A 62 17.77 18.21 -7.65
N ALA A 63 17.37 19.44 -7.29
CA ALA A 63 17.92 20.10 -6.11
C ALA A 63 17.60 19.25 -4.88
N LYS A 64 18.59 19.03 -4.00
CA LYS A 64 18.39 18.28 -2.75
C LYS A 64 17.27 18.91 -1.93
N THR A 65 16.30 18.10 -1.56
CA THR A 65 15.23 18.45 -0.62
C THR A 65 15.75 18.38 0.82
N PRO A 66 15.07 19.01 1.80
CA PRO A 66 15.42 18.88 3.22
C PRO A 66 15.51 17.42 3.70
N TRP A 67 14.67 16.54 3.14
CA TRP A 67 14.64 15.12 3.46
C TRP A 67 15.90 14.38 2.99
N ASP A 68 16.46 14.76 1.84
CA ASP A 68 17.70 14.16 1.33
C ASP A 68 18.87 14.40 2.28
N TYR A 69 18.96 15.60 2.86
CA TYR A 69 19.97 15.90 3.87
C TYR A 69 19.77 15.09 5.15
N GLN A 70 18.53 14.95 5.62
CA GLN A 70 18.23 14.13 6.79
C GLN A 70 18.60 12.66 6.56
N GLN A 71 18.29 12.14 5.36
CA GLN A 71 18.63 10.78 4.98
C GLN A 71 20.14 10.57 4.89
N GLU A 72 20.88 11.50 4.26
CA GLU A 72 22.34 11.45 4.20
C GLU A 72 22.98 11.48 5.60
N MET A 73 22.46 12.34 6.49
CA MET A 73 22.90 12.38 7.89
C MET A 73 22.59 11.09 8.63
N ALA A 74 21.41 10.50 8.45
CA ALA A 74 21.04 9.22 9.05
C ALA A 74 21.96 8.08 8.56
N ILE A 75 22.22 8.01 7.24
CA ILE A 75 23.14 7.01 6.65
C ILE A 75 24.56 7.20 7.18
N LYS A 76 25.02 8.46 7.29
CA LYS A 76 26.35 8.76 7.82
C LYS A 76 26.46 8.34 9.29
N ALA A 77 25.49 8.73 10.12
CA ALA A 77 25.44 8.31 11.53
C ALA A 77 25.37 6.77 11.66
N GLN A 78 24.63 6.08 10.78
CA GLN A 78 24.56 4.63 10.74
C GLN A 78 25.89 3.96 10.34
N LYS A 79 26.69 4.60 9.47
CA LYS A 79 28.03 4.13 9.08
C LYS A 79 29.06 4.37 10.18
N GLU A 80 28.93 5.49 10.91
CA GLU A 80 29.84 5.89 12.00
C GLU A 80 29.55 5.19 13.33
N SER A 81 28.33 4.65 13.49
CA SER A 81 27.95 3.75 14.60
C SER A 81 28.81 2.48 14.59
N ASN A 82 29.84 2.49 15.45
CA ASN A 82 30.83 1.45 15.69
C ASN A 82 30.39 0.46 16.80
N GLU A 83 29.11 0.08 16.86
CA GLU A 83 28.73 -1.05 17.73
C GLU A 83 29.19 -2.36 17.08
N ALA A 84 30.44 -2.71 17.33
CA ALA A 84 31.09 -3.93 16.83
C ALA A 84 30.46 -5.25 17.34
N ASN A 85 29.40 -5.18 18.15
CA ASN A 85 28.72 -6.34 18.75
C ASN A 85 27.19 -6.18 18.90
N GLY A 86 26.58 -5.08 18.42
CA GLY A 86 25.13 -4.87 18.50
C GLY A 86 24.45 -5.32 17.21
N GLU A 87 23.44 -6.19 17.29
CA GLU A 87 22.60 -6.53 16.14
C GLU A 87 21.78 -5.29 15.75
N ARG A 88 21.94 -4.82 14.51
CA ARG A 88 21.17 -3.69 13.99
C ARG A 88 19.72 -4.13 13.77
N VAL A 89 18.77 -3.38 14.32
CA VAL A 89 17.34 -3.69 14.16
C VAL A 89 16.63 -2.55 13.46
N ASN A 90 15.96 -2.85 12.35
CA ASN A 90 15.10 -1.90 11.65
C ASN A 90 13.67 -1.96 12.19
N LEU A 91 13.04 -0.80 12.35
CA LEU A 91 11.65 -0.65 12.78
C LEU A 91 10.80 -0.10 11.62
N LEU A 92 9.66 -0.74 11.35
CA LEU A 92 8.59 -0.20 10.54
C LEU A 92 7.47 0.32 11.45
N SER A 93 7.21 1.62 11.41
CA SER A 93 6.13 2.26 12.17
C SER A 93 5.03 2.74 11.24
N LEU A 94 3.79 2.32 11.50
CA LEU A 94 2.61 2.64 10.70
C LEU A 94 1.68 3.59 11.45
N ASP A 95 1.51 4.79 10.91
CA ASP A 95 0.65 5.80 11.52
C ASP A 95 -0.84 5.46 11.44
N GLY A 96 -1.60 6.04 12.37
CA GLY A 96 -3.06 6.02 12.34
C GLY A 96 -3.65 7.00 11.32
N GLY A 97 -4.90 6.81 10.94
CA GLY A 97 -5.51 7.73 9.96
C GLY A 97 -6.96 7.48 9.56
N GLY A 98 -7.65 6.52 10.19
CA GLY A 98 -9.00 6.11 9.78
C GLY A 98 -8.96 5.46 8.39
N ILE A 99 -9.83 5.90 7.48
CA ILE A 99 -9.85 5.37 6.10
C ILE A 99 -8.60 5.71 5.29
N ARG A 100 -7.82 6.72 5.72
CA ARG A 100 -6.55 7.08 5.06
C ARG A 100 -5.46 6.01 5.17
N GLY A 101 -5.69 4.93 5.93
CA GLY A 101 -4.86 3.73 5.89
C GLY A 101 -4.60 3.19 4.49
N LEU A 102 -5.53 3.40 3.55
CA LEU A 102 -5.34 3.04 2.14
C LEU A 102 -4.08 3.71 1.53
N VAL A 103 -3.70 4.89 1.99
CA VAL A 103 -2.46 5.56 1.57
C VAL A 103 -1.24 4.80 2.11
N VAL A 104 -1.26 4.40 3.39
CA VAL A 104 -0.19 3.60 4.00
C VAL A 104 -0.03 2.27 3.27
N ILE A 105 -1.14 1.59 2.97
CA ILE A 105 -1.14 0.34 2.21
C ILE A 105 -0.53 0.54 0.82
N GLN A 106 -0.86 1.63 0.13
CA GLN A 106 -0.28 1.93 -1.18
C GLN A 106 1.25 2.17 -1.09
N VAL A 107 1.71 2.89 -0.07
CA VAL A 107 3.15 3.07 0.18
C VAL A 107 3.83 1.72 0.44
N LEU A 108 3.21 0.86 1.25
CA LEU A 108 3.73 -0.49 1.50
C LEU A 108 3.78 -1.35 0.23
N SER A 109 2.80 -1.21 -0.66
CA SER A 109 2.81 -1.89 -1.98
C SER A 109 3.99 -1.41 -2.83
N GLU A 110 4.26 -0.11 -2.87
CA GLU A 110 5.42 0.40 -3.61
C GLU A 110 6.76 -0.02 -2.99
N LEU A 111 6.81 -0.17 -1.67
CA LEU A 111 7.98 -0.76 -0.99
C LEU A 111 8.15 -2.23 -1.36
N GLU A 112 7.07 -3.02 -1.35
CA GLU A 112 7.07 -4.44 -1.76
C GLU A 112 7.55 -4.61 -3.21
N LYS A 113 7.13 -3.73 -4.14
CA LYS A 113 7.61 -3.75 -5.53
C LYS A 113 9.11 -3.47 -5.65
N LYS A 114 9.67 -2.61 -4.78
CA LYS A 114 11.08 -2.21 -4.81
C LYS A 114 12.01 -3.17 -4.06
N LEU A 115 11.53 -3.74 -2.97
CA LEU A 115 12.31 -4.59 -2.06
C LEU A 115 12.00 -6.08 -2.21
N GLY A 116 10.91 -6.44 -2.90
CA GLY A 116 10.43 -7.80 -3.10
C GLY A 116 9.31 -8.19 -2.14
N ALA A 117 8.69 -9.35 -2.40
CA ALA A 117 7.55 -9.87 -1.66
C ALA A 117 7.83 -10.14 -0.17
N ASP A 118 9.10 -10.32 0.20
CA ASP A 118 9.54 -10.57 1.57
C ASP A 118 10.08 -9.31 2.26
N PHE A 119 9.73 -8.10 1.79
CA PHE A 119 10.33 -6.87 2.32
C PHE A 119 10.19 -6.68 3.84
N LEU A 120 9.19 -7.32 4.46
CA LEU A 120 8.99 -7.30 5.91
C LEU A 120 10.13 -7.99 6.67
N SER A 121 10.85 -8.95 6.07
CA SER A 121 12.01 -9.59 6.71
C SER A 121 13.18 -8.63 6.92
N HIS A 122 13.17 -7.47 6.26
CA HIS A 122 14.14 -6.39 6.52
C HIS A 122 13.86 -5.65 7.84
N PHE A 123 12.71 -5.86 8.49
CA PHE A 123 12.30 -5.15 9.71
C PHE A 123 12.21 -6.12 10.88
N GLY A 124 13.02 -5.89 11.92
CA GLY A 124 12.94 -6.68 13.15
C GLY A 124 11.82 -6.24 14.09
N TRP A 125 11.31 -5.02 13.93
CA TRP A 125 10.14 -4.52 14.64
C TRP A 125 9.09 -3.97 13.67
N LEU A 126 7.83 -4.25 13.96
CA LEU A 126 6.67 -3.70 13.30
C LEU A 126 5.73 -3.13 14.36
N GLY A 127 5.37 -1.86 14.22
CA GLY A 127 4.46 -1.17 15.13
C GLY A 127 3.47 -0.30 14.36
N GLY A 128 2.37 0.04 15.01
CA GLY A 128 1.45 1.01 14.45
C GLY A 128 0.37 1.47 15.42
N THR A 129 -0.33 2.55 15.06
CA THR A 129 -1.39 3.15 15.89
C THR A 129 -2.71 3.15 15.13
N SER A 130 -3.84 2.82 15.79
CA SER A 130 -5.17 2.81 15.17
C SER A 130 -5.18 1.96 13.88
N THR A 131 -5.50 2.54 12.73
CA THR A 131 -5.33 1.94 11.40
C THR A 131 -3.99 1.23 11.21
N GLY A 132 -2.89 1.88 11.58
CA GLY A 132 -1.57 1.29 11.49
C GLY A 132 -1.39 0.08 12.39
N ALA A 133 -2.08 0.02 13.53
CA ALA A 133 -2.08 -1.15 14.41
C ALA A 133 -2.83 -2.33 13.79
N ILE A 134 -3.98 -2.08 13.16
CA ILE A 134 -4.76 -3.10 12.42
C ILE A 134 -3.92 -3.67 11.27
N LEU A 135 -3.22 -2.80 10.53
CA LEU A 135 -2.33 -3.22 9.46
C LEU A 135 -1.11 -3.97 9.99
N ALA A 136 -0.47 -3.47 11.04
CA ALA A 136 0.66 -4.15 11.69
C ALA A 136 0.27 -5.56 12.13
N LEU A 137 -0.89 -5.73 12.76
CA LEU A 137 -1.41 -7.05 13.15
C LEU A 137 -1.64 -7.97 11.95
N ALA A 138 -2.24 -7.45 10.87
CA ALA A 138 -2.48 -8.22 9.65
C ALA A 138 -1.18 -8.72 9.01
N LEU A 139 -0.18 -7.84 8.89
CA LEU A 139 1.13 -8.17 8.34
C LEU A 139 1.87 -9.17 9.24
N SER A 140 1.78 -9.03 10.56
CA SER A 140 2.37 -9.98 11.52
C SER A 140 1.75 -11.37 11.44
N GLN A 141 0.48 -11.50 11.04
CA GLN A 141 -0.16 -12.78 10.72
C GLN A 141 0.18 -13.31 9.30
N GLY A 142 1.08 -12.64 8.58
CA GLY A 142 1.51 -13.04 7.25
C GLY A 142 0.54 -12.71 6.12
N LYS A 143 -0.44 -11.82 6.36
CA LYS A 143 -1.36 -11.35 5.31
C LYS A 143 -0.59 -10.46 4.33
N SER A 144 -0.84 -10.63 3.03
CA SER A 144 -0.17 -9.85 1.98
C SER A 144 -0.67 -8.41 1.93
N ILE A 145 0.10 -7.51 1.30
CA ILE A 145 -0.32 -6.12 1.07
C ILE A 145 -1.64 -6.05 0.28
N ALA A 146 -1.77 -6.89 -0.76
CA ALA A 146 -3.00 -6.99 -1.54
C ALA A 146 -4.21 -7.41 -0.69
N TYR A 147 -4.01 -8.33 0.25
CA TYR A 147 -5.04 -8.74 1.18
C TYR A 147 -5.41 -7.59 2.13
N CYS A 148 -4.40 -6.91 2.71
CA CYS A 148 -4.62 -5.75 3.57
C CYS A 148 -5.42 -4.65 2.87
N ARG A 149 -5.16 -4.39 1.58
CA ARG A 149 -5.95 -3.47 0.74
C ARG A 149 -7.41 -3.90 0.66
N ALA A 150 -7.67 -5.16 0.31
CA ALA A 150 -9.03 -5.69 0.19
C ALA A 150 -9.78 -5.66 1.54
N MET A 151 -9.10 -6.03 2.62
CA MET A 151 -9.60 -5.96 3.99
C MET A 151 -10.01 -4.53 4.35
N TYR A 152 -9.17 -3.53 4.08
CA TYR A 152 -9.46 -2.14 4.40
C TYR A 152 -10.58 -1.53 3.54
N PHE A 153 -10.76 -2.01 2.31
CA PHE A 153 -11.91 -1.66 1.47
C PHE A 153 -13.23 -2.17 2.06
N ARG A 154 -13.29 -3.44 2.46
CA ARG A 154 -14.46 -4.01 3.17
C ARG A 154 -14.75 -3.24 4.46
N LEU A 155 -13.72 -3.01 5.26
CA LEU A 155 -13.84 -2.24 6.50
C LEU A 155 -14.45 -0.86 6.24
N LYS A 156 -14.11 -0.18 5.14
CA LYS A 156 -14.69 1.13 4.86
C LYS A 156 -16.19 1.08 4.63
N ASP A 157 -16.65 0.08 3.89
CA ASP A 157 -18.05 -0.06 3.49
C ASP A 157 -18.91 -0.61 4.64
N GLU A 158 -18.29 -1.30 5.60
CA GLU A 158 -18.98 -1.78 6.80
C GLU A 158 -18.98 -0.75 7.94
N LEU A 159 -17.85 -0.07 8.20
CA LEU A 159 -17.67 0.79 9.38
C LEU A 159 -17.94 2.27 9.13
N PHE A 160 -17.50 2.82 7.99
CA PHE A 160 -17.53 4.26 7.73
C PHE A 160 -18.77 4.70 6.95
N CYS A 161 -19.89 4.00 7.15
CA CYS A 161 -21.17 4.29 6.54
C CYS A 161 -22.08 5.09 7.50
N GLY A 162 -22.74 6.12 6.98
CA GLY A 162 -23.69 6.94 7.72
C GLY A 162 -23.07 8.11 8.50
N LYS A 163 -23.83 8.63 9.47
CA LYS A 163 -23.43 9.77 10.30
C LYS A 163 -22.70 9.29 11.55
N ARG A 164 -21.75 10.10 12.02
CA ARG A 164 -21.08 9.86 13.29
C ARG A 164 -22.06 9.97 14.47
N PRO A 165 -21.82 9.27 15.58
CA PRO A 165 -20.69 8.35 15.82
C PRO A 165 -20.85 7.01 15.07
N TYR A 166 -19.73 6.40 14.67
CA TYR A 166 -19.73 5.07 14.04
C TYR A 166 -19.90 3.98 15.11
N SER A 167 -20.50 2.84 14.73
CA SER A 167 -20.73 1.75 15.67
C SER A 167 -19.44 1.02 16.04
N SER A 168 -19.11 0.98 17.33
CA SER A 168 -17.99 0.17 17.83
C SER A 168 -18.24 -1.34 17.69
N THR A 169 -19.50 -1.78 17.69
CA THR A 169 -19.84 -3.21 17.52
C THR A 169 -19.52 -3.72 16.12
N LEU A 170 -19.62 -2.87 15.10
CA LEU A 170 -19.24 -3.23 13.73
C LEU A 170 -17.72 -3.39 13.63
N LEU A 171 -16.96 -2.47 14.24
CA LEU A 171 -15.50 -2.60 14.28
C LEU A 171 -15.08 -3.87 15.05
N ASP A 172 -15.67 -4.14 16.22
CA ASP A 172 -15.37 -5.33 17.01
C ASP A 172 -15.68 -6.62 16.24
N SER A 173 -16.87 -6.71 15.64
CA SER A 173 -17.28 -7.85 14.80
C SER A 173 -16.34 -8.04 13.61
N PHE A 174 -15.93 -6.95 12.95
CA PHE A 174 -14.99 -7.02 11.85
C PHE A 174 -13.64 -7.56 12.31
N LEU A 175 -13.08 -7.04 13.40
CA LEU A 175 -11.78 -7.48 13.92
C LEU A 175 -11.80 -8.95 14.35
N ARG A 176 -12.87 -9.41 15.00
CA ARG A 176 -13.05 -10.83 15.36
C ARG A 176 -13.10 -11.73 14.11
N SER A 177 -13.89 -11.35 13.11
CA SER A 177 -13.98 -12.10 11.86
C SER A 177 -12.65 -12.13 11.11
N GLU A 178 -11.86 -11.08 11.21
CA GLU A 178 -10.65 -10.87 10.43
C GLU A 178 -9.42 -11.52 11.07
N PHE A 179 -9.29 -11.45 12.39
CA PHE A 179 -8.11 -11.92 13.14
C PHE A 179 -8.37 -13.18 13.98
N GLY A 180 -9.61 -13.64 14.05
CA GLY A 180 -10.07 -14.78 14.84
C GLY A 180 -10.55 -14.34 16.23
N GLU A 181 -11.68 -14.89 16.65
CA GLU A 181 -12.33 -14.56 17.93
C GLU A 181 -11.52 -15.07 19.14
N ASP A 182 -10.96 -16.27 19.03
CA ASP A 182 -10.17 -16.89 20.09
C ASP A 182 -8.66 -16.69 19.93
N THR A 183 -8.22 -15.98 18.87
CA THR A 183 -6.81 -15.72 18.60
C THR A 183 -6.26 -14.74 19.63
N THR A 184 -5.20 -15.13 20.32
CA THR A 184 -4.51 -14.26 21.28
C THR A 184 -3.26 -13.64 20.66
N MET A 185 -2.70 -12.62 21.33
CA MET A 185 -1.44 -12.01 20.88
C MET A 185 -0.27 -13.00 20.91
N ALA A 186 -0.31 -14.01 21.78
CA ALA A 186 0.72 -15.04 21.89
C ALA A 186 0.74 -15.98 20.66
N ASP A 187 -0.37 -16.07 19.93
CA ASP A 187 -0.49 -16.91 18.73
C ASP A 187 0.18 -16.27 17.50
N VAL A 188 0.45 -14.96 17.56
CA VAL A 188 1.16 -14.22 16.52
C VAL A 188 2.64 -14.58 16.56
N LYS A 189 2.99 -15.66 15.87
CA LYS A 189 4.38 -16.09 15.70
C LYS A 189 5.01 -15.31 14.56
N GLY A 190 6.07 -14.57 14.84
CA GLY A 190 6.84 -13.90 13.80
C GLY A 190 7.37 -14.92 12.79
N LYS A 191 7.30 -14.59 11.49
CA LYS A 191 8.18 -15.22 10.49
C LYS A 191 9.60 -14.73 10.80
N LYS A 192 10.34 -15.51 11.58
CA LYS A 192 11.80 -15.47 11.53
C LYS A 192 12.24 -16.43 10.43
#